data_AF-A0A0B2VKV4-F1
#
_entry.id   AF-A0A0B2VKV4-F1
#
_cell.length_a   1.000
_cell.length_b   1.000
_cell.length_c   1.000
_cell.angle_alpha   90.00
_cell.angle_beta   90.00
_cell.angle_gamma   90.00
#
_symmetry.space_group_name_H-M   'P 1'
#
loop_
_entity.id
_entity.type
_entity.pdbx_description
1 polymer ?
#
loop_
_entity_poly.entity_id
_entity_poly.type
_entity_poly.pdbx_seq_one_letter_code
_entity_poly.pdbx_strand_id
1 'polypeptide(L)'
;MTIPRVEVAYKLALYMFTVPSIVLYCLILRILVAKRNEPLFRHPFFRFSTLIAALDCAHLMLFNIFIRLPSMGFLETYYRSMPHSLVRFYVVTSTHLTIARMIGGVLVCLNRFSAILLPFAQKLIWSTNTIRLCYLSVIFMPSLYSYQWLFCECRFTAYKDQSGAMVEIRGISGKTKLRDSTLMFLIYSLVCLIINLSALILYRHRSQRFWGSSRIELNLLLITIAIFAITTLLALFQFLFYISTYGPERFRFMATMLKGSAAWLLDLYFVANGWILVIGSRELRALLFIKNLTAYRQIVKGGDGKNTHQTTLGKRCIKIHCTIKTSDVGIKSSNC
;
A
#
# COMPACT_ATOMS: atom_id res chain seq x y z
N MET A 1 -27.09 -19.07 23.46
CA MET A 1 -26.20 -18.87 22.29
C MET A 1 -26.56 -17.56 21.61
N THR A 2 -25.82 -16.48 21.89
CA THR A 2 -26.02 -15.11 21.37
C THR A 2 -24.86 -14.66 20.45
N ILE A 3 -24.04 -15.62 20.00
CA ILE A 3 -22.79 -15.45 19.26
C ILE A 3 -22.91 -14.83 17.84
N PRO A 4 -24.00 -15.01 17.04
CA PRO A 4 -24.00 -14.50 15.66
C PRO A 4 -24.04 -12.97 15.57
N ARG A 5 -24.62 -12.27 16.56
CA ARG A 5 -24.70 -10.79 16.53
C ARG A 5 -23.35 -10.11 16.75
N VAL A 6 -22.50 -10.69 17.61
CA VAL A 6 -21.18 -10.12 17.93
C VAL A 6 -20.22 -10.28 16.75
N GLU A 7 -20.24 -11.42 16.07
CA GLU A 7 -19.40 -11.65 14.89
C GLU A 7 -19.78 -10.75 13.71
N VAL A 8 -21.08 -10.56 13.47
CA VAL A 8 -21.57 -9.62 12.45
C VAL A 8 -21.21 -8.17 12.81
N ALA A 9 -21.39 -7.76 14.07
CA ALA A 9 -21.01 -6.41 14.52
C ALA A 9 -19.50 -6.16 14.37
N TYR A 10 -18.67 -7.16 14.69
CA TYR A 10 -17.22 -7.09 14.48
C TYR A 10 -16.86 -6.93 13.01
N LYS A 11 -17.42 -7.77 12.12
CA LYS A 11 -17.20 -7.67 10.67
C LYS A 11 -17.66 -6.30 10.13
N LEU A 12 -18.80 -5.79 10.60
CA LEU A 12 -19.32 -4.47 10.24
C LEU A 12 -18.38 -3.34 10.68
N ALA A 13 -17.86 -3.39 11.91
CA ALA A 13 -16.88 -2.42 12.39
C ALA A 13 -15.62 -2.39 11.51
N LEU A 14 -15.12 -3.55 11.08
CA LEU A 14 -13.99 -3.63 10.16
C LEU A 14 -14.30 -3.05 8.78
N TYR A 15 -15.50 -3.29 8.25
CA TYR A 15 -15.93 -2.67 6.99
C TYR A 15 -16.02 -1.14 7.10
N MET A 16 -16.55 -0.64 8.22
CA MET A 16 -16.59 0.81 8.49
C MET A 16 -15.19 1.42 8.61
N PHE A 17 -14.16 0.62 8.95
CA PHE A 17 -12.76 1.06 8.95
C PHE A 17 -12.12 1.05 7.55
N THR A 18 -12.50 0.10 6.68
CA THR A 18 -11.94 0.02 5.31
C THR A 18 -12.51 1.08 4.37
N VAL A 19 -13.76 1.51 4.56
CA VAL A 19 -14.40 2.53 3.70
C VAL A 19 -13.65 3.89 3.73
N PRO A 20 -13.35 4.51 4.88
CA PRO A 20 -12.52 5.72 4.93
C PRO A 20 -11.15 5.55 4.28
N SER A 21 -10.59 4.34 4.33
CA SER A 21 -9.30 4.03 3.73
C SER A 21 -9.37 3.99 2.20
N ILE A 22 -10.47 3.52 1.61
CA ILE A 22 -10.71 3.65 0.16
C ILE A 22 -10.77 5.13 -0.23
N VAL A 23 -11.52 5.95 0.51
CA VAL A 23 -11.59 7.40 0.26
C VAL A 23 -10.20 8.02 0.35
N LEU A 24 -9.40 7.65 1.35
CA LEU A 24 -8.03 8.10 1.49
C LEU A 24 -7.18 7.73 0.26
N TYR A 25 -7.23 6.48 -0.21
CA TYR A 25 -6.49 6.07 -1.41
C TYR A 25 -6.91 6.87 -2.65
N CYS A 26 -8.21 7.10 -2.86
CA CYS A 26 -8.70 7.93 -3.96
C CYS A 26 -8.16 9.38 -3.87
N LEU A 27 -8.10 9.96 -2.67
CA LEU A 27 -7.53 11.29 -2.46
C LEU A 27 -6.03 11.33 -2.70
N ILE A 28 -5.28 10.33 -2.22
CA ILE A 28 -3.84 10.18 -2.48
C ILE A 28 -3.59 10.09 -3.98
N LEU A 29 -4.31 9.23 -4.69
CA LEU A 29 -4.19 9.07 -6.13
C LEU A 29 -4.49 10.37 -6.88
N ARG A 30 -5.58 11.05 -6.52
CA ARG A 30 -5.93 12.34 -7.11
C ARG A 30 -4.79 13.34 -6.97
N ILE A 31 -4.20 13.46 -5.78
CA ILE A 31 -3.10 14.40 -5.53
C ILE A 31 -1.85 14.00 -6.31
N LEU A 32 -1.42 12.74 -6.20
CA LEU A 32 -0.20 12.27 -6.85
C LEU A 32 -0.28 12.38 -8.38
N VAL A 33 -1.46 12.10 -8.97
CA VAL A 33 -1.70 12.25 -10.41
C VAL A 33 -1.75 13.73 -10.81
N ALA A 34 -2.52 14.56 -10.09
CA ALA A 34 -2.64 15.98 -10.41
C ALA A 34 -1.32 16.75 -10.26
N LYS A 35 -0.45 16.29 -9.34
CA LYS A 35 0.82 16.94 -9.00
C LYS A 35 2.04 16.23 -9.57
N ARG A 36 1.85 15.23 -10.44
CA ARG A 36 2.93 14.37 -11.00
C ARG A 36 4.08 15.10 -11.68
N ASN A 37 3.83 16.31 -12.18
CA ASN A 37 4.82 17.14 -12.89
C ASN A 37 5.60 18.07 -11.96
N GLU A 38 5.18 18.23 -10.70
CA GLU A 38 5.93 19.06 -9.74
C GLU A 38 7.25 18.35 -9.35
N PRO A 39 8.33 19.09 -9.09
CA PRO A 39 9.67 18.52 -8.87
C PRO A 39 9.72 17.42 -7.80
N LEU A 40 8.96 17.60 -6.72
CA LEU A 40 8.88 16.63 -5.62
C LEU A 40 8.24 15.31 -6.06
N PHE A 41 7.07 15.36 -6.70
CA PHE A 41 6.30 14.19 -7.11
C PHE A 41 6.83 13.53 -8.40
N ARG A 42 7.72 14.21 -9.12
CA ARG A 42 8.47 13.63 -10.23
C ARG A 42 9.45 12.55 -9.76
N HIS A 43 9.80 12.53 -8.47
CA HIS A 43 10.72 11.56 -7.89
C HIS A 43 10.19 10.11 -8.07
N PRO A 44 11.04 9.14 -8.49
CA PRO A 44 10.62 7.76 -8.75
C PRO A 44 9.87 7.08 -7.61
N PHE A 45 10.23 7.38 -6.36
CA PHE A 45 9.50 6.93 -5.17
C PHE A 45 7.99 7.22 -5.27
N PHE A 46 7.59 8.48 -5.48
CA PHE A 46 6.17 8.85 -5.55
C PHE A 46 5.46 8.25 -6.76
N ARG A 47 6.19 8.03 -7.87
CA ARG A 47 5.66 7.31 -9.04
C ARG A 47 5.34 5.86 -8.72
N PHE A 48 6.21 5.15 -7.99
CA PHE A 48 5.91 3.80 -7.52
C PHE A 48 4.81 3.80 -6.45
N SER A 49 4.82 4.76 -5.52
CA SER A 49 3.74 4.92 -4.53
C SER A 49 2.38 5.16 -5.19
N THR A 50 2.33 5.88 -6.32
CA THR A 50 1.08 6.08 -7.07
C THR A 50 0.55 4.76 -7.62
N LEU A 51 1.43 3.95 -8.24
CA LEU A 51 1.04 2.64 -8.76
C LEU A 51 0.57 1.72 -7.63
N ILE A 52 1.31 1.64 -6.53
CA ILE A 52 0.94 0.81 -5.37
C ILE A 52 -0.39 1.29 -4.78
N ALA A 53 -0.60 2.59 -4.61
CA ALA A 53 -1.87 3.12 -4.13
C ALA A 53 -3.06 2.76 -5.05
N ALA A 54 -2.84 2.69 -6.37
CA ALA A 54 -3.87 2.28 -7.32
C ALA A 54 -4.21 0.79 -7.18
N LEU A 55 -3.17 -0.05 -7.07
CA LEU A 55 -3.33 -1.48 -6.82
C LEU A 55 -4.00 -1.74 -5.46
N ASP A 56 -3.60 -1.00 -4.43
CA ASP A 56 -4.14 -1.12 -3.08
C ASP A 56 -5.61 -0.74 -3.02
N CYS A 57 -5.98 0.36 -3.68
CA CYS A 57 -7.37 0.80 -3.81
C CYS A 57 -8.23 -0.25 -4.53
N ALA A 58 -7.79 -0.70 -5.71
CA ALA A 58 -8.52 -1.70 -6.49
C ALA A 58 -8.69 -3.01 -5.70
N HIS A 59 -7.64 -3.46 -5.03
CA HIS A 59 -7.68 -4.69 -4.25
C HIS A 59 -8.59 -4.57 -3.04
N LEU A 60 -8.54 -3.45 -2.31
CA LEU A 60 -9.40 -3.20 -1.16
C LEU A 60 -10.88 -3.11 -1.56
N MET A 61 -11.19 -2.49 -2.70
CA MET A 61 -12.54 -2.47 -3.27
C MET A 61 -13.03 -3.88 -3.59
N LEU A 62 -12.23 -4.68 -4.31
CA LEU A 62 -12.58 -6.06 -4.63
C LEU A 62 -12.73 -6.93 -3.38
N PHE A 63 -11.87 -6.75 -2.39
CA PHE A 63 -11.94 -7.47 -1.12
C PHE A 63 -13.23 -7.14 -0.36
N ASN A 64 -13.61 -5.87 -0.30
CA ASN A 64 -14.86 -5.46 0.33
C ASN A 64 -16.09 -6.04 -0.39
N ILE A 65 -16.11 -6.03 -1.72
CA ILE A 65 -17.23 -6.55 -2.52
C ILE A 65 -17.31 -8.08 -2.44
N PHE A 66 -16.24 -8.79 -2.77
CA PHE A 66 -16.29 -10.24 -3.00
C PHE A 66 -15.97 -11.10 -1.78
N ILE A 67 -15.41 -10.53 -0.71
CA ILE A 67 -15.12 -11.28 0.53
C ILE A 67 -15.92 -10.71 1.69
N ARG A 68 -15.83 -9.40 1.92
CA ARG A 68 -16.39 -8.83 3.16
C ARG A 68 -17.90 -8.86 3.18
N LEU A 69 -18.57 -8.22 2.23
CA LEU A 69 -20.03 -8.19 2.15
C LEU A 69 -20.65 -9.61 2.22
N PRO A 70 -20.22 -10.60 1.41
CA PRO A 70 -20.78 -11.94 1.49
C PRO A 70 -20.50 -12.63 2.83
N SER A 71 -19.32 -12.41 3.45
CA SER A 71 -18.99 -13.01 4.75
C SER A 71 -19.81 -12.50 5.93
N MET A 72 -20.53 -11.38 5.75
CA MET A 72 -21.47 -10.82 6.72
C MET A 72 -22.91 -11.34 6.54
N GLY A 73 -23.20 -12.08 5.47
CA GLY A 73 -24.57 -12.44 5.11
C GLY A 73 -25.32 -11.39 4.29
N PHE A 74 -24.68 -10.28 3.92
CA PHE A 74 -25.31 -9.30 3.03
C PHE A 74 -25.46 -9.87 1.62
N LEU A 75 -26.68 -9.77 1.08
CA LEU A 75 -27.00 -10.20 -0.28
C LEU A 75 -26.59 -11.66 -0.57
N GLU A 76 -26.74 -12.55 0.41
CA GLU A 76 -26.26 -13.94 0.30
C GLU A 76 -26.81 -14.65 -0.95
N THR A 77 -28.12 -14.53 -1.22
CA THR A 77 -28.77 -15.13 -2.40
C THR A 77 -28.18 -14.61 -3.72
N TYR A 78 -27.82 -13.32 -3.78
CA TYR A 78 -27.16 -12.73 -4.95
C TYR A 78 -25.75 -13.30 -5.14
N TYR A 79 -24.94 -13.39 -4.08
CA TYR A 79 -23.59 -13.97 -4.19
C TYR A 79 -23.63 -15.46 -4.54
N ARG A 80 -24.60 -16.23 -4.01
CA ARG A 80 -24.74 -17.66 -4.32
C ARG A 80 -25.26 -17.93 -5.74
N SER A 81 -26.02 -17.01 -6.33
CA SER A 81 -26.47 -17.09 -7.72
C SER A 81 -25.48 -16.49 -8.73
N MET A 82 -24.36 -15.96 -8.26
CA MET A 82 -23.36 -15.30 -9.09
C MET A 82 -22.70 -16.30 -10.08
N PRO A 83 -22.54 -15.92 -11.37
CA PRO A 83 -21.91 -16.79 -12.36
C PRO A 83 -20.50 -17.22 -11.95
N HIS A 84 -20.15 -18.49 -12.16
CA HIS A 84 -18.82 -19.03 -11.86
C HIS A 84 -17.70 -18.26 -12.58
N SER A 85 -17.96 -17.75 -13.78
CA SER A 85 -17.02 -16.91 -14.55
C SER A 85 -16.65 -15.63 -13.82
N LEU A 86 -17.59 -14.99 -13.13
CA LEU A 86 -17.38 -13.74 -12.41
C LEU A 86 -16.63 -13.97 -11.09
N VAL A 87 -16.94 -15.07 -10.38
CA VAL A 87 -16.17 -15.48 -9.19
C VAL A 87 -14.73 -15.85 -9.57
N ARG A 88 -14.55 -16.56 -10.69
CA ARG A 88 -13.24 -16.89 -11.24
C ARG A 88 -12.45 -15.63 -11.61
N PHE A 89 -13.08 -14.68 -12.29
CA PHE A 89 -12.48 -13.38 -12.59
C PHE A 89 -11.97 -12.70 -11.32
N TYR A 90 -12.80 -12.63 -10.29
CA TYR A 90 -12.39 -12.09 -8.98
C TYR A 90 -11.16 -12.81 -8.41
N VAL A 91 -11.15 -14.15 -8.37
CA VAL A 91 -10.02 -14.92 -7.81
C VAL A 91 -8.73 -14.65 -8.58
N VAL A 92 -8.79 -14.65 -9.92
CA VAL A 92 -7.64 -14.37 -10.78
C VAL A 92 -7.14 -12.94 -10.54
N THR A 93 -8.02 -11.95 -10.59
CA THR A 93 -7.67 -10.54 -10.39
C THR A 93 -7.15 -10.27 -8.99
N SER A 94 -7.74 -10.86 -7.95
CA SER A 94 -7.27 -10.71 -6.57
C SER A 94 -5.86 -11.28 -6.40
N THR A 95 -5.58 -12.48 -6.93
CA THR A 95 -4.23 -13.06 -6.88
C THR A 95 -3.24 -12.22 -7.68
N HIS A 96 -3.63 -11.75 -8.86
CA HIS A 96 -2.84 -10.87 -9.69
C HIS A 96 -2.45 -9.59 -8.94
N LEU A 97 -3.41 -8.92 -8.31
CA LEU A 97 -3.17 -7.71 -7.53
C LEU A 97 -2.25 -7.95 -6.32
N THR A 98 -2.39 -9.08 -5.61
CA THR A 98 -1.47 -9.46 -4.53
C THR A 98 -0.02 -9.47 -5.01
N ILE A 99 0.24 -10.14 -6.14
CA ILE A 99 1.60 -10.29 -6.67
C ILE A 99 2.09 -8.97 -7.27
N ALA A 100 1.24 -8.21 -7.95
CA ALA A 100 1.56 -6.88 -8.45
C ALA A 100 2.01 -5.95 -7.31
N ARG A 101 1.29 -5.97 -6.17
CA ARG A 101 1.66 -5.23 -4.95
C ARG A 101 3.01 -5.66 -4.41
N MET A 102 3.29 -6.96 -4.37
CA MET A 102 4.59 -7.49 -3.93
C MET A 102 5.73 -7.01 -4.85
N ILE A 103 5.60 -7.16 -6.17
CA ILE A 103 6.61 -6.67 -7.12
C ILE A 103 6.82 -5.15 -6.95
N GLY A 104 5.72 -4.38 -6.85
CA GLY A 104 5.77 -2.95 -6.58
C GLY A 104 6.52 -2.61 -5.28
N GLY A 105 6.25 -3.36 -4.20
CA GLY A 105 6.93 -3.21 -2.91
C GLY A 105 8.44 -3.46 -3.00
N VAL A 106 8.86 -4.50 -3.72
CA VAL A 106 10.29 -4.77 -3.98
C VAL A 106 10.92 -3.60 -4.74
N LEU A 107 10.25 -3.07 -5.78
CA LEU A 107 10.75 -1.93 -6.55
C LEU A 107 10.92 -0.67 -5.70
N VAL A 108 10.01 -0.41 -4.75
CA VAL A 108 10.17 0.69 -3.79
C VAL A 108 11.41 0.47 -2.92
N CYS A 109 11.60 -0.73 -2.39
CA CYS A 109 12.77 -1.07 -1.57
C CYS A 109 14.07 -0.89 -2.38
N LEU A 110 14.12 -1.40 -3.61
CA LEU A 110 15.27 -1.23 -4.52
C LEU A 110 15.51 0.25 -4.86
N ASN A 111 14.46 1.04 -5.03
CA ASN A 111 14.58 2.47 -5.27
C ASN A 111 15.21 3.21 -4.09
N ARG A 112 14.86 2.84 -2.85
CA ARG A 112 15.49 3.41 -1.65
C ARG A 112 16.92 2.94 -1.48
N PHE A 113 17.17 1.65 -1.68
CA PHE A 113 18.51 1.07 -1.60
C PHE A 113 19.47 1.75 -2.57
N SER A 114 19.08 1.86 -3.85
CA SER A 114 19.88 2.56 -4.88
C SER A 114 20.07 4.05 -4.59
N ALA A 115 19.07 4.75 -4.01
CA ALA A 115 19.22 6.15 -3.61
C ALA A 115 20.33 6.35 -2.57
N ILE A 116 20.49 5.39 -1.65
CA ILE A 116 21.48 5.44 -0.57
C ILE A 116 22.86 4.98 -1.09
N LEU A 117 22.89 3.92 -1.90
CA LEU A 117 24.11 3.35 -2.46
C LEU A 117 24.75 4.27 -3.51
N LEU A 118 23.97 4.74 -4.49
CA LEU A 118 24.45 5.46 -5.67
C LEU A 118 23.64 6.75 -5.93
N PRO A 119 23.69 7.76 -5.04
CA PRO A 119 22.85 8.96 -5.16
C PRO A 119 23.08 9.75 -6.46
N PHE A 120 24.31 9.77 -6.98
CA PHE A 120 24.65 10.47 -8.22
C PHE A 120 24.13 9.75 -9.47
N ALA A 121 24.03 8.42 -9.44
CA ALA A 121 23.50 7.62 -10.54
C ALA A 121 21.97 7.46 -10.47
N GLN A 122 21.30 7.96 -9.42
CA GLN A 122 19.88 7.71 -9.17
C GLN A 122 18.97 8.14 -10.34
N LYS A 123 19.29 9.28 -10.99
CA LYS A 123 18.55 9.76 -12.17
C LYS A 123 18.75 8.86 -13.40
N LEU A 124 19.93 8.24 -13.52
CA LEU A 124 20.27 7.33 -14.61
C LEU A 124 19.61 5.96 -14.41
N ILE A 125 19.75 5.38 -13.20
CA ILE A 125 19.15 4.10 -12.83
C ILE A 125 17.63 4.17 -13.00
N TRP A 126 16.99 5.19 -12.43
CA TRP A 126 15.54 5.38 -12.50
C TRP A 126 15.14 6.36 -13.60
N SER A 127 15.68 6.13 -14.80
CA SER A 127 15.26 6.83 -16.00
C SER A 127 13.76 6.62 -16.27
N THR A 128 13.17 7.46 -17.11
CA THR A 128 11.75 7.31 -17.49
C THR A 128 11.49 5.97 -18.18
N ASN A 129 12.45 5.45 -18.96
CA ASN A 129 12.32 4.16 -19.62
C ASN A 129 12.38 3.01 -18.61
N THR A 130 13.30 3.08 -17.64
CA THR A 130 13.38 2.08 -16.55
C THR A 130 12.07 2.03 -15.76
N ILE A 131 11.52 3.19 -15.39
CA ILE A 131 10.25 3.26 -14.65
C ILE A 131 9.10 2.65 -15.47
N ARG A 132 9.03 2.90 -16.78
CA ARG A 132 8.02 2.29 -17.67
C ARG A 132 8.17 0.77 -17.71
N LEU A 133 9.39 0.26 -17.84
CA LEU A 133 9.65 -1.19 -17.81
C LEU A 133 9.24 -1.80 -16.46
N CYS A 134 9.51 -1.12 -15.34
CA CYS A 134 9.05 -1.55 -14.02
C CYS A 134 7.52 -1.54 -13.90
N TYR A 135 6.81 -0.59 -14.51
CA TYR A 135 5.34 -0.62 -14.55
C TYR A 135 4.82 -1.79 -15.38
N LEU A 136 5.42 -2.06 -16.54
CA LEU A 136 5.09 -3.22 -17.35
C LEU A 136 5.34 -4.51 -16.58
N SER A 137 6.45 -4.63 -15.85
CA SER A 137 6.72 -5.83 -15.05
C SER A 137 5.70 -6.01 -13.93
N VAL A 138 5.32 -4.95 -13.22
CA VAL A 138 4.27 -5.00 -12.18
C VAL A 138 2.91 -5.42 -12.74
N ILE A 139 2.58 -5.05 -13.98
CA ILE A 139 1.30 -5.39 -14.62
C ILE A 139 1.33 -6.79 -15.24
N PHE A 140 2.40 -7.17 -15.93
CA PHE A 140 2.41 -8.39 -16.74
C PHE A 140 3.00 -9.61 -16.03
N MET A 141 4.02 -9.45 -15.18
CA MET A 141 4.61 -10.60 -14.47
C MET A 141 3.63 -11.34 -13.56
N PRO A 142 2.71 -10.68 -12.82
CA PRO A 142 1.72 -11.39 -12.01
C PRO A 142 0.84 -12.36 -12.81
N SER A 143 0.61 -12.07 -14.09
CA SER A 143 -0.17 -12.93 -14.99
C SER A 143 0.46 -14.31 -15.15
N LEU A 144 1.80 -14.42 -15.09
CA LEU A 144 2.52 -15.70 -15.15
C LEU A 144 2.21 -16.63 -13.98
N TYR A 145 1.66 -16.12 -12.89
CA TYR A 145 1.22 -16.96 -11.77
C TYR A 145 -0.30 -16.97 -11.64
N SER A 146 -0.99 -15.86 -11.92
CA SER A 146 -2.44 -15.78 -11.75
C SER A 146 -3.22 -16.57 -12.80
N TYR A 147 -2.63 -16.88 -13.97
CA TYR A 147 -3.32 -17.59 -15.04
C TYR A 147 -3.79 -19.00 -14.63
N GLN A 148 -3.08 -19.67 -13.71
CA GLN A 148 -3.45 -21.03 -13.27
C GLN A 148 -4.88 -21.09 -12.68
N TRP A 149 -5.35 -19.99 -12.08
CA TRP A 149 -6.68 -19.89 -11.49
C TRP A 149 -7.80 -19.78 -12.55
N LEU A 150 -7.47 -19.52 -13.82
CA LEU A 150 -8.44 -19.50 -14.92
C LEU A 150 -9.05 -20.88 -15.19
N PHE A 151 -8.34 -21.94 -14.82
CA PHE A 151 -8.78 -23.32 -15.03
C PHE A 151 -9.50 -23.93 -13.83
N CYS A 152 -9.59 -23.20 -12.72
CA CYS A 152 -10.30 -23.67 -11.53
C CYS A 152 -11.81 -23.39 -11.60
N GLU A 153 -12.59 -24.27 -10.98
CA GLU A 153 -14.00 -24.01 -10.72
C GLU A 153 -14.12 -23.18 -9.43
N CYS A 154 -14.61 -21.95 -9.55
CA CYS A 154 -14.77 -21.01 -8.45
C CYS A 154 -16.25 -20.66 -8.28
N ARG A 155 -16.75 -20.73 -7.05
CA ARG A 155 -18.16 -20.41 -6.74
C ARG A 155 -18.30 -19.91 -5.31
N PHE A 156 -19.40 -19.23 -5.01
CA PHE A 156 -19.77 -18.91 -3.64
C PHE A 156 -20.52 -20.08 -3.00
N THR A 157 -20.12 -20.45 -1.78
CA THR A 157 -20.83 -21.43 -0.94
C THR A 157 -21.13 -20.85 0.43
N ALA A 158 -22.15 -21.39 1.10
CA ALA A 158 -22.46 -20.97 2.47
C ALA A 158 -21.34 -21.37 3.43
N TYR A 159 -21.13 -20.54 4.45
CA TYR A 159 -20.40 -20.97 5.63
C TYR A 159 -21.12 -22.16 6.29
N LYS A 160 -20.35 -23.09 6.87
CA LYS A 160 -20.88 -24.27 7.58
C LYS A 160 -21.84 -23.89 8.72
N ASP A 161 -21.70 -22.68 9.27
CA ASP A 161 -22.49 -22.16 10.39
C ASP A 161 -23.64 -21.21 9.95
N GLN A 162 -24.15 -21.41 8.72
CA GLN A 162 -25.38 -20.85 8.12
C GLN A 162 -25.48 -19.32 7.93
N SER A 163 -24.52 -18.52 8.35
CA SER A 163 -24.52 -17.08 8.05
C SER A 163 -23.40 -16.69 7.08
N GLY A 164 -23.79 -16.26 5.87
CA GLY A 164 -22.90 -15.70 4.87
C GLY A 164 -22.32 -16.68 3.87
N ALA A 165 -21.64 -16.12 2.87
CA ALA A 165 -21.02 -16.85 1.78
C ALA A 165 -19.49 -16.68 1.77
N MET A 166 -18.80 -17.71 1.31
CA MET A 166 -17.36 -17.73 1.08
C MET A 166 -17.03 -18.20 -0.33
N VAL A 167 -15.89 -17.78 -0.85
CA VAL A 167 -15.40 -18.25 -2.15
C VAL A 167 -14.78 -19.64 -1.98
N GLU A 168 -15.41 -20.63 -2.59
CA GLU A 168 -14.88 -21.97 -2.75
C GLU A 168 -14.13 -22.08 -4.09
N ILE A 169 -12.93 -22.65 -4.04
CA ILE A 169 -12.14 -22.99 -5.24
C ILE A 169 -11.99 -24.51 -5.26
N ARG A 170 -12.59 -25.16 -6.26
CA ARG A 170 -12.51 -26.61 -6.47
C ARG A 170 -11.32 -26.96 -7.36
N GLY A 171 -10.78 -28.16 -7.15
CA GLY A 171 -9.63 -28.69 -7.89
C GLY A 171 -8.28 -28.43 -7.22
N ILE A 172 -8.22 -27.64 -6.14
CA ILE A 172 -6.99 -27.40 -5.38
C ILE A 172 -7.27 -27.63 -3.89
N SER A 173 -6.45 -28.44 -3.24
CA SER A 173 -6.55 -28.64 -1.80
C SER A 173 -6.29 -27.33 -1.05
N GLY A 174 -7.10 -27.03 -0.03
CA GLY A 174 -6.89 -25.86 0.84
C GLY A 174 -5.49 -25.83 1.47
N LYS A 175 -4.89 -27.01 1.70
CA LYS A 175 -3.51 -27.14 2.17
C LYS A 175 -2.51 -26.57 1.15
N THR A 176 -2.66 -26.93 -0.12
CA THR A 176 -1.79 -26.46 -1.20
C THR A 176 -1.93 -24.95 -1.38
N LYS A 177 -3.16 -24.44 -1.43
CA LYS A 177 -3.44 -23.00 -1.53
C LYS A 177 -2.78 -22.21 -0.39
N LEU A 178 -2.94 -22.68 0.86
CA LEU A 178 -2.36 -22.00 2.01
C LEU A 178 -0.83 -22.08 1.98
N ARG A 179 -0.25 -23.25 1.68
CA ARG A 179 1.20 -23.44 1.54
C ARG A 179 1.80 -22.47 0.53
N ASP A 180 1.22 -22.39 -0.67
CA ASP A 180 1.78 -21.60 -1.76
C ASP A 180 1.67 -20.10 -1.45
N SER A 181 0.57 -19.65 -0.83
CA SER A 181 0.44 -18.29 -0.30
C SER A 181 1.50 -18.01 0.78
N THR A 182 1.66 -18.89 1.76
CA THR A 182 2.65 -18.75 2.82
C THR A 182 4.07 -18.63 2.26
N LEU A 183 4.46 -19.50 1.32
CA LEU A 183 5.76 -19.46 0.68
C LEU A 183 5.97 -18.14 -0.08
N MET A 184 4.98 -17.70 -0.85
CA MET A 184 5.04 -16.43 -1.59
C MET A 184 5.28 -15.24 -0.65
N PHE A 185 4.51 -15.14 0.43
CA PHE A 185 4.66 -14.05 1.42
C PHE A 185 6.00 -14.13 2.16
N LEU A 186 6.50 -15.32 2.48
CA LEU A 186 7.81 -15.49 3.14
C LEU A 186 8.97 -15.10 2.22
N ILE A 187 8.96 -15.55 0.96
CA ILE A 187 9.99 -15.19 -0.02
C ILE A 187 10.00 -13.68 -0.24
N TYR A 188 8.83 -13.08 -0.47
CA TYR A 188 8.70 -11.64 -0.60
C TYR A 188 9.24 -10.91 0.64
N SER A 189 8.84 -11.35 1.84
CA SER A 189 9.29 -10.74 3.09
C SER A 189 10.80 -10.87 3.27
N LEU A 190 11.41 -12.01 2.90
CA LEU A 190 12.85 -12.22 3.02
C LEU A 190 13.63 -11.31 2.06
N VAL A 191 13.19 -11.19 0.82
CA VAL A 191 13.82 -10.30 -0.18
C VAL A 191 13.77 -8.85 0.29
N CYS A 192 12.60 -8.38 0.73
CA CYS A 192 12.46 -7.02 1.25
C CYS A 192 13.23 -6.79 2.55
N LEU A 193 13.37 -7.80 3.42
CA LEU A 193 14.19 -7.73 4.63
C LEU A 193 15.64 -7.48 4.28
N ILE A 194 16.19 -8.28 3.37
CA ILE A 194 17.59 -8.17 2.93
C ILE A 194 17.83 -6.76 2.38
N ILE A 195 17.00 -6.30 1.45
CA ILE A 195 17.17 -4.98 0.81
C ILE A 195 17.07 -3.84 1.84
N ASN A 196 16.06 -3.84 2.71
CA ASN A 196 15.86 -2.77 3.69
C ASN A 196 16.94 -2.77 4.78
N LEU A 197 17.38 -3.95 5.23
CA LEU A 197 18.47 -4.06 6.21
C LEU A 197 19.79 -3.57 5.61
N SER A 198 20.10 -3.98 4.37
CA SER A 198 21.26 -3.47 3.64
C SER A 198 21.20 -1.96 3.46
N ALA A 199 20.04 -1.40 3.11
CA ALA A 199 19.84 0.05 2.99
C ALA A 199 20.08 0.77 4.32
N LEU A 200 19.59 0.22 5.44
CA LEU A 200 19.74 0.81 6.77
C LEU A 200 21.19 0.79 7.27
N ILE A 201 21.88 -0.34 7.11
CA ILE A 201 23.30 -0.48 7.48
C ILE A 201 24.15 0.53 6.68
N LEU A 202 23.90 0.60 5.38
CA LEU A 202 24.61 1.50 4.48
C LEU A 202 24.35 2.98 4.82
N TYR A 203 23.09 3.32 5.13
CA TYR A 203 22.71 4.66 5.59
C TYR A 203 23.48 5.05 6.84
N ARG A 204 23.55 4.16 7.85
CA ARG A 204 24.26 4.39 9.11
C ARG A 204 25.76 4.61 8.88
N HIS A 205 26.38 3.74 8.08
CA HIS A 205 27.80 3.85 7.74
C HIS A 205 28.12 5.17 7.00
N ARG A 206 27.27 5.56 6.04
CA ARG A 206 27.44 6.81 5.29
C ARG A 206 27.22 8.04 6.16
N SER A 207 26.22 8.02 7.05
CA SER A 207 25.94 9.13 7.96
C SER A 207 27.07 9.41 8.94
N GLN A 208 27.91 8.40 9.26
CA GLN A 208 29.08 8.56 10.12
C GLN A 208 30.30 9.10 9.36
N ARG A 209 30.48 8.74 8.08
CA ARG A 209 31.63 9.16 7.27
C ARG A 209 31.45 10.44 6.46
N PHE A 210 30.23 10.73 6.01
CA PHE A 210 29.95 11.86 5.12
C PHE A 210 28.89 12.78 5.75
N TRP A 211 29.29 14.00 6.06
CA TRP A 211 28.39 15.09 6.41
C TRP A 211 27.45 15.38 5.23
N GLY A 212 26.16 15.10 5.38
CA GLY A 212 25.16 15.48 4.36
C GLY A 212 24.11 14.45 3.99
N SER A 213 23.80 13.46 4.83
CA SER A 213 22.59 12.67 4.60
C SER A 213 21.35 13.54 4.80
N SER A 214 20.52 13.68 3.76
CA SER A 214 19.31 14.50 3.85
C SER A 214 18.28 13.82 4.75
N ARG A 215 17.67 14.58 5.67
CA ARG A 215 16.55 14.11 6.51
C ARG A 215 15.39 13.52 5.69
N ILE A 216 15.27 13.94 4.43
CA ILE A 216 14.25 13.47 3.49
C ILE A 216 14.48 11.99 3.15
N GLU A 217 15.71 11.59 2.83
CA GLU A 217 16.02 10.19 2.51
C GLU A 217 15.80 9.26 3.71
N LEU A 218 16.15 9.70 4.93
CA LEU A 218 15.86 8.95 6.15
C LEU A 218 14.35 8.77 6.35
N ASN A 219 13.56 9.83 6.18
CA ASN A 219 12.11 9.73 6.33
C ASN A 219 11.50 8.76 5.32
N LEU A 220 11.95 8.81 4.05
CA LEU A 220 11.48 7.89 3.01
C LEU A 220 11.90 6.43 3.28
N LEU A 221 13.11 6.22 3.83
CA LEU A 221 13.56 4.90 4.28
C LEU A 221 12.69 4.38 5.44
N LEU A 222 12.42 5.21 6.45
CA LEU A 222 11.57 4.85 7.59
C LEU A 222 10.13 4.52 7.16
N ILE A 223 9.56 5.27 6.21
CA ILE A 223 8.25 4.95 5.61
C ILE A 223 8.28 3.56 4.98
N THR A 224 9.34 3.25 4.22
CA THR A 224 9.48 1.96 3.55
C THR A 224 9.64 0.81 4.54
N ILE A 225 10.42 1.01 5.61
CA ILE A 225 10.58 0.05 6.71
C ILE A 225 9.25 -0.19 7.44
N ALA A 226 8.46 0.86 7.69
CA ALA A 226 7.16 0.73 8.35
C ALA A 226 6.15 -0.07 7.50
N ILE A 227 6.10 0.20 6.19
CA ILE A 227 5.29 -0.57 5.23
C ILE A 227 5.74 -2.03 5.21
N PHE A 228 7.05 -2.25 5.17
CA PHE A 228 7.65 -3.58 5.19
C PHE A 228 7.29 -4.35 6.48
N ALA A 229 7.39 -3.72 7.65
CA ALA A 229 7.10 -4.36 8.94
C ALA A 229 5.70 -4.99 9.00
N ILE A 230 4.70 -4.32 8.43
CA ILE A 230 3.32 -4.84 8.39
C ILE A 230 3.21 -6.04 7.45
N THR A 231 3.93 -6.02 6.33
CA THR A 231 3.93 -7.18 5.43
C THR A 231 4.66 -8.37 6.03
N THR A 232 5.76 -8.14 6.77
CA THR A 232 6.46 -9.18 7.53
C THR A 232 5.57 -9.78 8.61
N LEU A 233 4.78 -8.95 9.30
CA LEU A 233 3.81 -9.43 10.28
C LEU A 233 2.75 -10.33 9.62
N LEU A 234 2.25 -9.96 8.44
CA LEU A 234 1.32 -10.81 7.68
C LEU A 234 1.97 -12.11 7.20
N ALA A 235 3.23 -12.08 6.74
CA ALA A 235 3.96 -13.27 6.33
C ALA A 235 4.18 -14.23 7.50
N LEU A 236 4.59 -13.72 8.66
CA LEU A 236 4.72 -14.50 9.89
C LEU A 236 3.38 -15.09 10.31
N PHE A 237 2.30 -14.31 10.25
CA PHE A 237 0.97 -14.81 10.54
C PHE A 237 0.56 -15.95 9.61
N GLN A 238 0.75 -15.83 8.29
CA GLN A 238 0.42 -16.90 7.35
C GLN A 238 1.24 -18.17 7.59
N PHE A 239 2.51 -18.01 7.98
CA PHE A 239 3.35 -19.14 8.35
C PHE A 239 2.85 -19.85 9.61
N LEU A 240 2.55 -19.11 10.67
CA LEU A 240 1.99 -19.65 11.90
C LEU A 240 0.60 -20.26 11.67
N PHE A 241 -0.21 -19.65 10.81
CA PHE A 241 -1.53 -20.17 10.44
C PHE A 241 -1.43 -21.49 9.68
N TYR A 242 -0.47 -21.62 8.77
CA TYR A 242 -0.19 -22.87 8.07
C TYR A 242 0.24 -23.98 9.04
N ILE A 243 1.20 -23.70 9.93
CA ILE A 243 1.69 -24.67 10.92
C ILE A 243 0.59 -25.08 11.89
N SER A 244 -0.23 -24.14 12.38
CA SER A 244 -1.32 -24.47 13.31
C SER A 244 -2.45 -25.27 12.65
N THR A 245 -2.70 -25.06 11.36
CA THR A 245 -3.78 -25.75 10.63
C THR A 245 -3.37 -27.13 10.11
N TYR A 246 -2.15 -27.26 9.58
CA TYR A 246 -1.69 -28.46 8.86
C TYR A 246 -0.42 -29.09 9.44
N GLY A 247 0.17 -28.50 10.48
CA GLY A 247 1.35 -29.01 11.15
C GLY A 247 1.02 -29.97 12.30
N PRO A 248 2.01 -30.22 13.19
CA PRO A 248 1.86 -31.13 14.32
C PRO A 248 0.72 -30.75 15.27
N GLU A 249 0.06 -31.75 15.87
CA GLU A 249 -1.15 -31.56 16.68
C GLU A 249 -0.97 -30.57 17.84
N ARG A 250 0.24 -30.50 18.42
CA ARG A 250 0.59 -29.56 19.49
C ARG A 250 0.35 -28.08 19.14
N PHE A 251 0.25 -27.72 17.87
CA PHE A 251 0.03 -26.32 17.43
C PHE A 251 -1.42 -26.01 17.08
N ARG A 252 -2.35 -27.00 17.13
CA ARG A 252 -3.75 -26.79 16.73
C ARG A 252 -4.49 -25.78 17.61
N PHE A 253 -4.12 -25.64 18.89
CA PHE A 253 -4.74 -24.64 19.78
C PHE A 253 -4.58 -23.20 19.26
N MET A 254 -3.49 -22.91 18.53
CA MET A 254 -3.23 -21.60 17.94
C MET A 254 -4.16 -21.29 16.75
N ALA A 255 -4.69 -22.32 16.08
CA ALA A 255 -5.46 -22.14 14.84
C ALA A 255 -6.71 -21.30 15.09
N THR A 256 -7.41 -21.52 16.21
CA THR A 256 -8.61 -20.75 16.57
C THR A 256 -8.28 -19.29 16.86
N MET A 257 -7.20 -19.02 17.61
CA MET A 257 -6.76 -17.65 17.91
C MET A 257 -6.32 -16.90 16.64
N LEU A 258 -5.54 -17.56 15.78
CA LEU A 258 -5.07 -16.99 14.52
C LEU A 258 -6.22 -16.75 13.54
N LYS A 259 -7.21 -17.65 13.49
CA LYS A 259 -8.41 -17.46 12.66
C LYS A 259 -9.19 -16.22 13.10
N GLY A 260 -9.28 -15.96 14.41
CA GLY A 260 -9.92 -14.75 14.95
C GLY A 260 -9.20 -13.45 14.60
N SER A 261 -7.86 -13.46 14.54
CA SER A 261 -7.06 -12.28 14.20
C SER A 261 -6.82 -12.06 12.71
N ALA A 262 -7.13 -13.06 11.87
CA ALA A 262 -6.91 -13.02 10.42
C ALA A 262 -7.54 -11.80 9.74
N ALA A 263 -8.80 -11.49 10.09
CA ALA A 263 -9.54 -10.39 9.46
C ALA A 263 -8.85 -9.04 9.73
N TRP A 264 -8.48 -8.79 10.99
CA TRP A 264 -7.84 -7.54 11.40
C TRP A 264 -6.47 -7.36 10.75
N LEU A 265 -5.68 -8.44 10.69
CA LEU A 265 -4.34 -8.36 10.11
C LEU A 265 -4.35 -8.17 8.60
N LEU A 266 -5.31 -8.80 7.90
CA LEU A 266 -5.52 -8.56 6.48
C LEU A 266 -5.93 -7.10 6.22
N ASP A 267 -6.81 -6.54 7.04
CA ASP A 267 -7.20 -5.13 6.92
C ASP A 267 -6.04 -4.18 7.13
N LEU A 268 -5.24 -4.42 8.18
CA LEU A 268 -4.04 -3.65 8.44
C LEU A 268 -3.11 -3.70 7.22
N TYR A 269 -2.90 -4.88 6.63
CA TYR A 269 -2.10 -5.03 5.42
C TYR A 269 -2.64 -4.24 4.21
N PHE A 270 -3.96 -4.27 3.98
CA PHE A 270 -4.56 -3.53 2.86
C PHE A 270 -4.53 -2.02 3.05
N VAL A 271 -4.69 -1.55 4.28
CA VAL A 271 -4.92 -0.15 4.61
C VAL A 271 -3.60 0.59 4.91
N ALA A 272 -2.62 -0.09 5.49
CA ALA A 272 -1.46 0.57 6.08
C ALA A 272 -0.62 1.42 5.12
N ASN A 273 -0.42 0.99 3.88
CA ASN A 273 0.45 1.69 2.93
C ASN A 273 0.03 3.15 2.73
N GLY A 274 -1.26 3.38 2.49
CA GLY A 274 -1.82 4.72 2.34
C GLY A 274 -1.64 5.57 3.60
N TRP A 275 -1.97 5.01 4.77
CA TRP A 275 -1.86 5.72 6.03
C TRP A 275 -0.42 6.03 6.43
N ILE A 276 0.51 5.09 6.26
CA ILE A 276 1.94 5.31 6.55
C ILE A 276 2.51 6.36 5.62
N LEU A 277 2.15 6.35 4.33
CA LEU A 277 2.59 7.36 3.37
C LEU A 277 2.11 8.75 3.78
N VAL A 278 0.85 8.88 4.21
CA VAL A 278 0.29 10.13 4.71
C VAL A 278 0.98 10.54 6.00
N ILE A 279 1.12 9.67 7.00
CA ILE A 279 1.78 10.01 8.27
C ILE A 279 3.23 10.44 8.04
N GLY A 280 3.95 9.76 7.15
CA GLY A 280 5.37 10.01 6.89
C GLY A 280 5.68 11.20 5.97
N SER A 281 4.81 11.53 5.00
CA SER A 281 5.03 12.64 4.07
C SER A 281 4.32 13.92 4.54
N ARG A 282 5.11 14.90 5.01
CA ARG A 282 4.59 16.20 5.45
C ARG A 282 3.87 16.94 4.32
N GLU A 283 4.40 16.86 3.12
CA GLU A 283 3.89 17.53 1.92
C GLU A 283 2.55 16.92 1.48
N LEU A 284 2.45 15.59 1.50
CA LEU A 284 1.18 14.91 1.19
C LEU A 284 0.10 15.28 2.21
N ARG A 285 0.43 15.33 3.51
CA ARG A 285 -0.53 15.81 4.54
C ARG A 285 -0.93 17.26 4.34
N ALA A 286 0.02 18.13 3.99
CA ALA A 286 -0.28 19.54 3.75
C ALA A 286 -1.25 19.71 2.57
N LEU A 287 -1.08 18.92 1.51
CA LEU A 287 -1.99 18.94 0.37
C LEU A 287 -3.35 18.31 0.69
N LEU A 288 -3.39 17.20 1.44
CA LEU A 288 -4.62 16.52 1.82
C LEU A 288 -5.47 17.34 2.79
N PHE A 289 -4.87 17.84 3.87
CA PHE A 289 -5.58 18.45 4.98
C PHE A 289 -5.54 19.98 4.95
N ILE A 290 -4.39 20.59 4.65
CA ILE A 290 -4.26 22.06 4.82
C ILE A 290 -4.87 22.79 3.63
N LYS A 291 -4.54 22.41 2.39
CA LYS A 291 -5.07 23.09 1.19
C LYS A 291 -6.54 22.81 0.91
N ASN A 292 -7.02 21.59 1.15
CA ASN A 292 -8.44 21.29 0.96
C ASN A 292 -9.31 21.96 2.03
N LEU A 293 -8.82 22.10 3.26
CA LEU A 293 -9.57 22.74 4.34
C LEU A 293 -9.56 24.27 4.21
N THR A 294 -8.50 24.87 3.66
CA THR A 294 -8.52 26.31 3.29
C THR A 294 -9.41 26.57 2.08
N ALA A 295 -9.40 25.71 1.05
CA ALA A 295 -10.33 25.81 -0.07
C ALA A 295 -11.79 25.66 0.39
N TYR A 296 -12.08 24.69 1.26
CA TYR A 296 -13.40 24.51 1.86
C TYR A 296 -13.81 25.72 2.71
N ARG A 297 -12.91 26.25 3.56
CA ARG A 297 -13.18 27.48 4.33
C ARG A 297 -13.43 28.70 3.44
N GLN A 298 -12.78 28.81 2.28
CA GLN A 298 -13.04 29.89 1.33
C GLN A 298 -14.39 29.74 0.64
N ILE A 299 -14.82 28.52 0.34
CA ILE A 299 -16.15 28.23 -0.23
C ILE A 299 -17.24 28.49 0.82
N VAL A 300 -17.06 28.04 2.06
CA VAL A 300 -18.01 28.26 3.16
C VAL A 300 -18.10 29.74 3.54
N LYS A 301 -16.96 30.45 3.64
CA LYS A 301 -16.95 31.91 3.89
C LYS A 301 -17.41 32.74 2.69
N GLY A 302 -17.29 32.21 1.47
CA GLY A 302 -17.83 32.82 0.25
C GLY A 302 -19.34 32.61 0.09
N GLY A 303 -19.96 31.73 0.89
CA GLY A 303 -21.40 31.54 0.97
C GLY A 303 -22.14 32.63 1.76
N ASP A 304 -21.45 33.32 2.68
CA ASP A 304 -22.01 34.40 3.51
C ASP A 304 -21.68 35.81 2.99
N GLY A 305 -21.22 35.93 1.75
CA GLY A 305 -20.71 37.19 1.24
C GLY A 305 -20.91 37.40 -0.25
N LYS A 306 -22.17 37.40 -0.71
CA LYS A 306 -22.49 38.27 -1.86
C LYS A 306 -22.34 39.72 -1.38
N ASN A 307 -21.15 40.29 -1.55
CA ASN A 307 -20.94 41.63 -2.07
C ASN A 307 -19.45 41.93 -2.23
N THR A 308 -19.06 42.15 -3.50
CA THR A 308 -18.04 43.09 -3.96
C THR A 308 -16.73 43.20 -3.17
N HIS A 309 -15.67 42.58 -3.70
CA HIS A 309 -14.56 43.34 -4.28
C HIS A 309 -13.57 42.41 -4.99
N GLN A 310 -13.39 42.65 -6.29
CA GLN A 310 -12.16 42.30 -7.00
C GLN A 310 -10.97 42.91 -6.25
N THR A 311 -10.06 42.08 -5.78
CA THR A 311 -8.68 42.53 -5.51
C THR A 311 -7.71 41.45 -5.99
N THR A 312 -7.06 41.79 -7.09
CA THR A 312 -5.75 41.33 -7.53
C THR A 312 -4.83 40.95 -6.37
N LEU A 313 -4.42 39.68 -6.30
CA LEU A 313 -3.32 39.25 -5.43
C LEU A 313 -2.41 38.25 -6.16
N GLY A 314 -1.49 38.87 -6.91
CA GLY A 314 -0.06 38.58 -6.92
C GLY A 314 0.42 37.14 -6.74
N LYS A 315 1.11 36.66 -7.78
CA LYS A 315 2.16 35.64 -7.69
C LYS A 315 3.11 35.92 -6.51
N ARG A 316 2.83 35.39 -5.32
CA ARG A 316 3.84 35.27 -4.27
C ARG A 316 4.66 34.01 -4.55
N CYS A 317 5.79 34.22 -5.23
CA CYS A 317 6.96 33.36 -5.10
C CYS A 317 7.25 33.15 -3.61
N ILE A 318 7.05 31.93 -3.12
CA ILE A 318 7.63 31.51 -1.85
C ILE A 318 9.13 31.33 -2.13
N LYS A 319 9.89 32.40 -1.92
CA LYS A 319 11.36 32.37 -1.90
C LYS A 319 11.74 31.64 -0.61
N ILE A 320 12.04 30.35 -0.71
CA ILE A 320 12.63 29.59 0.40
C ILE A 320 14.05 30.13 0.56
N HIS A 321 14.28 30.90 1.62
CA HIS A 321 15.63 31.28 2.05
C HIS A 321 16.36 30.02 2.51
N CYS A 322 17.20 29.47 1.64
CA CYS A 322 18.30 28.61 2.06
C CYS A 322 19.41 29.53 2.60
N THR A 323 19.48 29.65 3.93
CA THR A 323 20.66 30.19 4.61
C THR A 323 21.79 29.18 4.47
N ILE A 324 22.63 29.36 3.45
CA ILE A 324 23.95 28.74 3.38
C ILE A 324 24.85 29.62 4.25
N LYS A 325 25.21 29.16 5.45
CA LYS A 325 26.37 29.67 6.18
C LYS A 325 27.61 29.13 5.48
N THR A 326 28.18 29.89 4.56
CA THR A 326 29.59 29.76 4.17
C THR A 326 30.41 30.44 5.25
N SER A 327 31.02 29.65 6.13
CA SER A 327 32.14 30.09 6.96
C SER A 327 33.37 30.24 6.07
N ASP A 328 33.81 31.49 5.93
CA ASP A 328 35.19 31.97 5.80
C ASP A 328 36.22 31.04 5.14
N VAL A 329 36.50 31.28 3.86
CA VAL A 329 37.88 31.33 3.35
C VAL A 329 37.92 32.45 2.32
N GLY A 330 38.63 33.53 2.64
CA GLY A 330 38.84 34.64 1.74
C GLY A 330 39.73 34.27 0.56
N ILE A 331 39.49 34.91 -0.57
CA ILE A 331 40.50 35.38 -1.54
C ILE A 331 39.86 36.56 -2.30
N LYS A 332 40.59 37.67 -2.30
CA LYS A 332 40.35 38.86 -3.14
C LYS A 332 40.80 38.58 -4.58
N SER A 333 40.00 38.98 -5.57
CA SER A 333 40.43 39.58 -6.86
C SER A 333 39.15 39.93 -7.66
N SER A 334 38.80 41.22 -7.81
CA SER A 334 39.22 42.17 -8.85
C SER A 334 38.76 41.83 -10.28
N ASN A 335 37.81 42.65 -10.76
CA ASN A 335 37.65 43.19 -12.12
C ASN A 335 37.81 42.25 -13.34
N CYS A 336 36.69 41.95 -14.00
CA CYS A 336 36.25 42.49 -15.30
C CYS A 336 34.78 42.16 -15.53
#